data_AF-A0A940LQZ5-F1
#
_entry.id   AF-A0A940LQZ5-F1
#
_cell.length_a   1.000
_cell.length_b   1.000
_cell.length_c   1.000
_cell.angle_alpha   90.00
_cell.angle_beta   90.00
_cell.angle_gamma   90.00
#
_symmetry.space_group_name_H-M   'P 1'
#
loop_
_entity.id
_entity.type
_entity.pdbx_description
1 polymer ?
#
loop_
_entity_poly.entity_id
_entity_poly.type
_entity_poly.pdbx_seq_one_letter_code
_entity_poly.pdbx_strand_id
1 'polypeptide(L)'
;MKTSVSDVAALSGPEKAAIVLLALGEEHTAIWEALDDEEIKEVSQAMAGLGTVSATVVEELLVEFVSGMSSTGAIMGSYEQTQRLLASFMPPDKVDALMEEIRGPAGRTMWDKLGNVNEAVLANYLKNEYPQTVAVVLSKVKSDHAARVLASLPEDFALECVTRMLRMEPVQREILDKIEQTLRTEFMSNLARTSKRDSHEMMA
;
A
#
# COMPACT_ATOMS: atom_id res chain seq x y z
N MET A 1 -12.71 -53.81 1.48
CA MET A 1 -12.89 -52.86 2.60
C MET A 1 -11.81 -51.81 2.40
N LYS A 2 -12.13 -50.61 1.89
CA LYS A 2 -11.12 -49.55 1.70
C LYS A 2 -10.62 -49.14 3.08
N THR A 3 -9.31 -49.19 3.30
CA THR A 3 -8.64 -48.85 4.56
C THR A 3 -9.01 -47.42 4.95
N SER A 4 -9.52 -47.23 6.16
CA SER A 4 -9.75 -45.89 6.71
C SER A 4 -8.40 -45.24 6.98
N VAL A 5 -8.15 -44.07 6.40
CA VAL A 5 -6.97 -43.27 6.73
C VAL A 5 -7.16 -42.71 8.13
N SER A 6 -6.26 -43.02 9.05
CA SER A 6 -6.37 -42.64 10.48
C SER A 6 -5.17 -41.88 11.03
N ASP A 7 -4.10 -41.69 10.26
CA ASP A 7 -2.87 -41.02 10.70
C ASP A 7 -2.29 -40.17 9.57
N VAL A 8 -2.07 -38.87 9.84
CA VAL A 8 -1.50 -37.91 8.89
C VAL A 8 -0.04 -38.23 8.55
N ALA A 9 0.72 -38.81 9.48
CA ALA A 9 2.14 -39.13 9.27
C ALA A 9 2.34 -40.27 8.26
N ALA A 10 1.31 -41.08 8.02
CA ALA A 10 1.33 -42.17 7.05
C ALA A 10 1.03 -41.71 5.61
N LEU A 11 0.63 -40.44 5.41
CA LEU A 11 0.26 -39.90 4.11
C LEU A 11 1.47 -39.38 3.34
N SER A 12 1.52 -39.74 2.06
CA SER A 12 2.45 -39.16 1.10
C SER A 12 2.09 -37.71 0.73
N GLY A 13 3.03 -36.97 0.14
CA GLY A 13 2.80 -35.59 -0.33
C GLY A 13 1.58 -35.46 -1.25
N PRO A 14 1.43 -36.29 -2.29
CA PRO A 14 0.26 -36.26 -3.16
C PRO A 14 -1.05 -36.57 -2.45
N GLU A 15 -1.06 -37.50 -1.48
CA GLU A 15 -2.27 -37.81 -0.70
C GLU A 15 -2.65 -36.65 0.22
N LYS A 16 -1.66 -35.99 0.83
CA LYS A 16 -1.89 -34.76 1.61
C LYS A 16 -2.47 -33.64 0.73
N ALA A 17 -1.87 -33.40 -0.44
CA ALA A 17 -2.36 -32.40 -1.39
C ALA A 17 -3.80 -32.71 -1.86
N ALA A 18 -4.08 -33.98 -2.16
CA ALA A 18 -5.40 -34.46 -2.54
C ALA A 18 -6.46 -34.17 -1.45
N ILE A 19 -6.15 -34.44 -0.18
CA ILE A 19 -7.08 -34.16 0.92
C ILE A 19 -7.34 -32.65 1.07
N VAL A 20 -6.31 -31.82 0.99
CA VAL A 20 -6.46 -30.35 1.09
C VAL A 20 -7.32 -29.81 -0.05
N LEU A 21 -7.05 -30.23 -1.29
CA LEU A 21 -7.82 -29.79 -2.46
C LEU A 21 -9.27 -30.27 -2.42
N LEU A 22 -9.54 -31.49 -1.95
CA LEU A 22 -10.91 -31.98 -1.73
C LEU A 22 -11.63 -31.20 -0.62
N ALA A 23 -10.92 -30.78 0.43
CA ALA A 23 -11.49 -29.98 1.51
C ALA A 23 -11.82 -28.53 1.10
N LEU A 24 -11.06 -27.97 0.15
CA LEU A 24 -11.31 -26.65 -0.43
C LEU A 24 -12.58 -26.64 -1.30
N GLY A 25 -12.90 -27.74 -1.97
CA GLY A 25 -14.09 -27.87 -2.81
C GLY A 25 -13.90 -27.33 -4.24
N GLU A 26 -15.01 -27.27 -4.99
CA GLU A 26 -14.98 -27.13 -6.46
C GLU A 26 -14.64 -25.71 -6.96
N GLU A 27 -14.69 -24.69 -6.10
CA GLU A 27 -14.52 -23.28 -6.51
C GLU A 27 -13.06 -22.84 -6.71
N HIS A 28 -12.08 -23.71 -6.46
CA HIS A 28 -10.65 -23.37 -6.46
C HIS A 28 -9.90 -23.84 -7.71
N THR A 29 -10.45 -23.59 -8.90
CA THR A 29 -9.85 -24.03 -10.19
C THR A 29 -8.50 -23.39 -10.48
N ALA A 30 -8.24 -22.19 -9.96
CA ALA A 30 -6.96 -21.49 -10.15
C ALA A 30 -5.74 -22.27 -9.62
N ILE A 31 -5.93 -23.14 -8.62
CA ILE A 31 -4.84 -23.98 -8.11
C ILE A 31 -4.49 -25.08 -9.13
N TRP A 32 -5.50 -25.67 -9.76
CA TRP A 32 -5.32 -26.68 -10.80
C TRP A 32 -4.66 -26.11 -12.06
N GLU A 33 -4.97 -24.87 -12.43
CA GLU A 33 -4.35 -24.17 -13.56
C GLU A 33 -2.86 -23.87 -13.34
N ALA A 34 -2.38 -23.91 -12.10
CA ALA A 34 -0.99 -23.67 -11.75
C ALA A 34 -0.12 -24.95 -11.72
N LEU A 35 -0.73 -26.14 -11.81
CA LEU A 35 -0.04 -27.43 -11.81
C LEU A 35 0.28 -27.87 -13.25
N ASP A 36 1.37 -28.61 -13.42
CA ASP A 36 1.67 -29.26 -14.69
C ASP A 36 0.88 -30.58 -14.89
N ASP A 37 0.91 -31.12 -16.11
CA ASP A 37 0.16 -32.33 -16.46
C ASP A 37 0.54 -33.56 -15.60
N GLU A 38 1.79 -33.64 -15.14
CA GLU A 38 2.28 -34.75 -14.32
C GLU A 38 1.81 -34.61 -12.87
N GLU A 39 1.87 -33.40 -12.31
CA GLU A 39 1.35 -33.06 -10.99
C GLU A 39 -0.17 -33.26 -10.91
N ILE A 40 -0.92 -32.79 -11.92
CA ILE A 40 -2.37 -33.00 -12.02
C ILE A 40 -2.69 -34.49 -11.96
N LYS A 41 -1.94 -35.30 -12.71
CA LYS A 41 -2.13 -36.75 -12.76
C LYS A 41 -1.81 -37.42 -11.42
N GLU A 42 -0.72 -37.04 -10.77
CA GLU A 42 -0.30 -37.60 -9.49
C GLU A 42 -1.33 -37.32 -8.39
N VAL A 43 -1.77 -36.05 -8.28
CA VAL A 43 -2.79 -35.63 -7.31
C VAL A 43 -4.13 -36.29 -7.60
N SER A 44 -4.54 -36.38 -8.86
CA SER A 44 -5.81 -37.02 -9.26
C SER A 44 -5.81 -38.52 -8.93
N GLN A 45 -4.68 -39.21 -9.11
CA GLN A 45 -4.53 -40.61 -8.74
C GLN A 45 -4.64 -40.81 -7.22
N ALA A 46 -3.99 -39.94 -6.45
CA ALA A 46 -4.11 -39.95 -5.00
C ALA A 46 -5.57 -39.71 -4.57
N MET A 47 -6.25 -38.71 -5.14
CA MET A 47 -7.68 -38.45 -4.89
C MET A 47 -8.58 -39.66 -5.15
N ALA A 48 -8.41 -40.33 -6.29
CA ALA A 48 -9.20 -41.52 -6.64
C ALA A 48 -8.88 -42.72 -5.74
N GLY A 49 -7.63 -42.82 -5.28
CA GLY A 49 -7.15 -43.84 -4.37
C GLY A 49 -7.63 -43.66 -2.93
N LEU A 50 -7.83 -42.41 -2.50
CA LEU A 50 -8.28 -42.09 -1.15
C LEU A 50 -9.62 -42.80 -0.85
N GLY A 51 -9.66 -43.43 0.32
CA GLY A 51 -10.86 -44.02 0.88
C GLY A 51 -11.62 -43.00 1.71
N THR A 52 -12.31 -43.47 2.74
CA THR A 52 -12.87 -42.56 3.74
C THR A 52 -11.73 -42.01 4.59
N VAL A 53 -11.59 -40.69 4.58
CA VAL A 53 -10.66 -39.95 5.46
C VAL A 53 -11.47 -39.45 6.65
N SER A 54 -10.98 -39.67 7.88
CA SER A 54 -11.68 -39.19 9.07
C SER A 54 -11.56 -37.67 9.21
N ALA A 55 -12.58 -37.03 9.79
CA ALA A 55 -12.55 -35.59 10.06
C ALA A 55 -11.33 -35.17 10.89
N THR A 56 -10.89 -36.01 11.83
CA THR A 56 -9.69 -35.77 12.65
C THR A 56 -8.42 -35.65 11.80
N VAL A 57 -8.24 -36.53 10.82
CA VAL A 57 -7.07 -36.50 9.90
C VAL A 57 -7.12 -35.26 9.02
N VAL A 58 -8.31 -34.87 8.54
CA VAL A 58 -8.47 -33.64 7.74
C VAL A 58 -8.10 -32.41 8.58
N GLU A 59 -8.60 -32.33 9.81
CA GLU A 59 -8.32 -31.21 10.72
C GLU A 59 -6.83 -31.10 11.06
N GLU A 60 -6.20 -32.22 11.45
CA GLU A 60 -4.76 -32.26 11.74
C GLU A 60 -3.91 -31.84 10.53
N LEU A 61 -4.27 -32.30 9.33
CA LEU A 61 -3.57 -31.94 8.10
C LEU A 61 -3.72 -30.46 7.76
N LEU A 62 -4.89 -29.87 7.95
CA LEU A 62 -5.10 -28.43 7.73
C LEU A 62 -4.29 -27.59 8.73
N VAL A 63 -4.19 -28.02 9.99
CA VAL A 63 -3.33 -27.38 10.99
C VAL A 63 -1.86 -27.47 10.57
N GLU A 64 -1.39 -28.61 10.10
CA GLU A 64 -0.02 -28.80 9.56
C GLU A 64 0.23 -27.85 8.38
N PHE A 65 -0.69 -27.80 7.42
CA PHE A 65 -0.61 -26.96 6.23
C PHE A 65 -0.54 -25.47 6.58
N VAL A 66 -1.44 -24.99 7.44
CA VAL A 66 -1.47 -23.58 7.89
C VAL A 66 -0.23 -23.24 8.71
N SER A 67 0.23 -24.15 9.55
CA SER A 67 1.47 -23.95 10.32
C SER A 67 2.69 -23.84 9.39
N GLY A 68 2.74 -24.64 8.33
CA GLY A 68 3.74 -24.53 7.26
C GLY A 68 3.69 -23.17 6.54
N MET A 69 2.50 -22.67 6.21
CA MET A 69 2.34 -21.32 5.64
C MET A 69 2.81 -20.23 6.60
N SER A 70 2.51 -20.35 7.90
CA SER A 70 2.86 -19.36 8.92
C SER A 70 4.36 -19.21 9.17
N SER A 71 5.18 -20.20 8.74
CA SER A 71 6.64 -20.13 8.80
C SER A 71 7.24 -19.04 7.89
N THR A 72 6.45 -18.49 6.96
CA THR A 72 6.84 -17.33 6.12
C THR A 72 6.76 -15.97 6.82
N GLY A 73 6.44 -15.95 8.12
CA GLY A 73 6.47 -14.76 8.94
C GLY A 73 5.16 -13.99 8.90
N ALA A 74 4.86 -13.28 10.00
CA ALA A 74 3.65 -12.51 10.17
C ALA A 74 3.30 -11.69 8.91
N ILE A 75 2.09 -11.88 8.39
CA ILE A 75 1.57 -11.05 7.31
C ILE A 75 1.25 -9.68 7.92
N MET A 76 2.17 -8.73 7.73
CA MET A 76 1.89 -7.34 8.03
C MET A 76 1.03 -6.78 6.90
N GLY A 77 -0.19 -6.35 7.20
CA GLY A 77 -1.01 -5.61 6.24
C GLY A 77 -0.48 -4.18 6.09
N SER A 78 -0.17 -3.77 4.87
CA SER A 78 0.17 -2.38 4.53
C SER A 78 -0.78 -1.81 3.49
N TYR A 79 -0.85 -0.48 3.42
CA TYR A 79 -1.61 0.22 2.38
C TYR A 79 -1.18 -0.21 0.98
N GLU A 80 0.13 -0.35 0.75
CA GLU A 80 0.71 -0.73 -0.54
C GLU A 80 0.39 -2.19 -0.92
N GLN A 81 0.45 -3.12 0.04
CA GLN A 81 0.02 -4.50 -0.21
C GLN A 81 -1.48 -4.60 -0.48
N THR A 82 -2.29 -3.81 0.24
CA THR A 82 -3.75 -3.76 0.00
C THR A 82 -4.04 -3.24 -1.40
N GLN A 83 -3.39 -2.15 -1.82
CA GLN A 83 -3.53 -1.60 -3.17
C GLN A 83 -3.11 -2.62 -4.25
N ARG A 84 -1.96 -3.28 -4.06
CA ARG A 84 -1.47 -4.32 -4.99
C ARG A 84 -2.43 -5.50 -5.10
N LEU A 85 -3.00 -5.94 -3.97
CA LEU A 85 -3.96 -7.02 -3.96
C LEU A 85 -5.25 -6.63 -4.69
N LEU A 86 -5.81 -5.46 -4.40
CA LEU A 86 -7.03 -5.00 -5.09
C LEU A 86 -6.80 -4.80 -6.60
N ALA A 87 -5.63 -4.32 -6.99
CA ALA A 87 -5.25 -4.14 -8.39
C ALA A 87 -5.10 -5.46 -9.17
N SER A 88 -4.98 -6.62 -8.51
CA SER A 88 -4.84 -7.90 -9.21
C SER A 88 -6.16 -8.42 -9.79
N PHE A 89 -7.31 -7.93 -9.31
CA PHE A 89 -8.63 -8.42 -9.74
C PHE A 89 -9.68 -7.32 -9.98
N MET A 90 -9.35 -6.04 -9.76
CA MET A 90 -10.25 -4.91 -9.97
C MET A 90 -9.71 -3.91 -11.00
N PRO A 91 -10.58 -3.19 -11.74
CA PRO A 91 -10.17 -2.09 -12.60
C PRO A 91 -9.48 -0.96 -11.82
N PRO A 92 -8.45 -0.29 -12.39
CA PRO A 92 -7.65 0.72 -11.70
C PRO A 92 -8.49 1.83 -11.06
N ASP A 93 -9.47 2.37 -11.78
CA ASP A 93 -10.30 3.49 -11.33
C ASP A 93 -11.09 3.15 -10.04
N LYS A 94 -11.52 1.88 -9.90
CA LYS A 94 -12.23 1.42 -8.69
C LYS A 94 -11.29 1.25 -7.51
N VAL A 95 -10.07 0.76 -7.77
CA VAL A 95 -9.05 0.60 -6.74
C VAL A 95 -8.67 1.97 -6.20
N ASP A 96 -8.40 2.95 -7.07
CA ASP A 96 -8.00 4.30 -6.66
C ASP A 96 -9.08 4.99 -5.82
N ALA A 97 -10.35 4.86 -6.20
CA ALA A 97 -11.47 5.41 -5.43
C ALA A 97 -11.58 4.79 -4.02
N LEU A 98 -11.50 3.46 -3.92
CA LEU A 98 -11.53 2.73 -2.65
C LEU A 98 -10.33 3.06 -1.76
N MET A 99 -9.14 3.10 -2.36
CA MET A 99 -7.91 3.39 -1.64
C MET A 99 -7.86 4.85 -1.15
N GLU A 100 -8.43 5.82 -1.88
CA GLU A 100 -8.59 7.21 -1.41
C GLU A 100 -9.62 7.31 -0.27
N GLU A 101 -10.72 6.56 -0.34
CA GLU A 101 -11.75 6.54 0.71
C GLU A 101 -11.19 5.97 2.03
N ILE A 102 -10.47 4.84 1.96
CA ILE A 102 -9.79 4.21 3.11
C ILE A 102 -8.73 5.15 3.69
N ARG A 103 -8.01 5.87 2.84
CA ARG A 103 -6.99 6.85 3.26
C ARG A 103 -7.62 8.02 4.01
N GLY A 104 -8.83 8.43 3.61
CA GLY A 104 -9.58 9.53 4.21
C GLY A 104 -8.85 10.89 4.18
N PRO A 105 -9.47 11.97 4.67
CA PRO A 105 -8.83 13.30 4.75
C PRO A 105 -7.59 13.32 5.67
N ALA A 106 -7.55 12.38 6.62
CA ALA A 106 -6.47 12.26 7.60
C ALA A 106 -5.22 11.56 7.05
N GLY A 107 -5.37 10.61 6.11
CA GLY A 107 -4.27 9.80 5.57
C GLY A 107 -3.59 10.35 4.31
N ARG A 108 -4.01 11.52 3.80
CA ARG A 108 -3.20 12.26 2.82
C ARG A 108 -1.86 12.63 3.44
N THR A 109 -0.77 12.31 2.76
CA THR A 109 0.57 12.70 3.20
C THR A 109 0.63 14.23 3.30
N MET A 110 1.55 14.76 4.11
CA MET A 110 1.69 16.22 4.20
C MET A 110 1.95 16.85 2.83
N TRP A 111 2.68 16.14 1.95
CA TRP A 111 2.97 16.54 0.58
C TRP A 111 1.71 16.64 -0.30
N ASP A 112 0.78 15.69 -0.16
CA ASP A 112 -0.51 15.74 -0.85
C ASP A 112 -1.35 16.95 -0.40
N LYS A 113 -1.28 17.30 0.89
CA LYS A 113 -1.98 18.48 1.43
C LYS A 113 -1.37 19.76 0.89
N LEU A 114 -0.04 19.85 0.82
CA LEU A 114 0.68 21.00 0.23
C LEU A 114 0.28 21.24 -1.22
N GLY A 115 0.14 20.19 -2.03
CA GLY A 115 -0.28 20.30 -3.44
C GLY A 115 -1.70 20.83 -3.64
N ASN A 116 -2.50 20.98 -2.58
CA ASN A 116 -3.85 21.54 -2.62
C ASN A 116 -3.94 22.93 -1.97
N VAL A 117 -2.85 23.45 -1.40
CA VAL A 117 -2.82 24.81 -0.84
C VAL A 117 -2.77 25.82 -1.98
N ASN A 118 -3.38 26.99 -1.83
CA ASN A 118 -3.26 28.06 -2.82
C ASN A 118 -1.80 28.44 -3.06
N GLU A 119 -1.42 28.58 -4.34
CA GLU A 119 -0.03 28.81 -4.75
C GLU A 119 0.58 30.09 -4.17
N ALA A 120 -0.19 31.17 -4.10
CA ALA A 120 0.28 32.44 -3.56
C ALA A 120 0.50 32.37 -2.05
N VAL A 121 -0.35 31.62 -1.33
CA VAL A 121 -0.20 31.39 0.11
C VAL A 121 1.05 30.56 0.39
N LEU A 122 1.25 29.48 -0.38
CA LEU A 122 2.44 28.64 -0.26
C LEU A 122 3.72 29.42 -0.63
N ALA A 123 3.71 30.20 -1.71
CA ALA A 123 4.84 31.06 -2.08
C ALA A 123 5.16 32.09 -0.99
N ASN A 124 4.13 32.72 -0.40
CA ASN A 124 4.31 33.70 0.66
C ASN A 124 4.93 33.11 1.94
N TYR A 125 4.67 31.83 2.22
CA TYR A 125 5.37 31.11 3.29
C TYR A 125 6.82 30.79 2.88
N LEU A 126 7.01 30.16 1.72
CA LEU A 126 8.31 29.66 1.26
C LEU A 126 9.34 30.75 0.95
N LYS A 127 8.92 31.98 0.63
CA LYS A 127 9.86 33.08 0.33
C LYS A 127 10.81 33.43 1.49
N ASN A 128 10.48 33.03 2.71
CA ASN A 128 11.31 33.26 3.90
C ASN A 128 12.14 32.04 4.29
N GLU A 129 12.03 30.93 3.55
CA GLU A 129 12.77 29.70 3.78
C GLU A 129 14.09 29.68 3.01
N TYR A 130 14.99 28.77 3.39
CA TYR A 130 16.23 28.58 2.63
C TYR A 130 15.94 28.02 1.22
N PRO A 131 16.62 28.50 0.16
CA PRO A 131 16.32 28.06 -1.21
C PRO A 131 16.48 26.53 -1.43
N GLN A 132 17.33 25.85 -0.62
CA GLN A 132 17.43 24.39 -0.66
C GLN A 132 16.15 23.72 -0.14
N THR A 133 15.61 24.19 0.99
CA THR A 133 14.37 23.66 1.57
C THR A 133 13.22 23.84 0.58
N VAL A 134 13.11 25.03 -0.02
CA VAL A 134 12.11 25.32 -1.05
C VAL A 134 12.27 24.38 -2.25
N ALA A 135 13.49 24.17 -2.75
CA ALA A 135 13.76 23.22 -3.83
C ALA A 135 13.28 21.79 -3.48
N VAL A 136 13.55 21.33 -2.24
CA VAL A 136 13.08 20.01 -1.76
C VAL A 136 11.56 19.96 -1.71
N VAL A 137 10.90 20.98 -1.13
CA VAL A 137 9.43 21.03 -1.04
C VAL A 137 8.79 21.03 -2.41
N LEU A 138 9.27 21.87 -3.33
CA LEU A 138 8.75 21.97 -4.69
C LEU A 138 8.99 20.70 -5.53
N SER A 139 10.02 19.93 -5.21
CA SER A 139 10.25 18.61 -5.83
C SER A 139 9.26 17.53 -5.42
N LYS A 140 8.50 17.76 -4.33
CA LYS A 140 7.53 16.80 -3.78
C LYS A 140 6.09 17.10 -4.18
N VAL A 141 5.83 18.24 -4.82
CA VAL A 141 4.50 18.60 -5.34
C VAL A 141 4.44 18.45 -6.86
N LYS A 142 3.23 18.42 -7.42
CA LYS A 142 3.03 18.28 -8.87
C LYS A 142 3.70 19.42 -9.63
N SER A 143 4.33 19.13 -10.76
CA SER A 143 5.12 20.08 -11.54
C SER A 143 4.35 21.36 -11.90
N ASP A 144 3.08 21.24 -12.30
CA ASP A 144 2.23 22.40 -12.63
C ASP A 144 2.01 23.32 -11.42
N HIS A 145 1.84 22.73 -10.23
CA HIS A 145 1.66 23.47 -8.99
C HIS A 145 2.97 24.14 -8.57
N ALA A 146 4.09 23.41 -8.63
CA ALA A 146 5.41 23.96 -8.36
C ALA A 146 5.75 25.16 -9.27
N ALA A 147 5.44 25.07 -10.56
CA ALA A 147 5.68 26.15 -11.53
C ALA A 147 4.90 27.42 -11.18
N ARG A 148 3.63 27.29 -10.79
CA ARG A 148 2.80 28.42 -10.36
C ARG A 148 3.26 29.03 -9.03
N VAL A 149 3.74 28.20 -8.09
CA VAL A 149 4.36 28.68 -6.85
C VAL A 149 5.64 29.45 -7.14
N LEU A 150 6.52 28.92 -8.00
CA LEU A 150 7.75 29.60 -8.45
C LEU A 150 7.45 30.94 -9.11
N ALA A 151 6.43 31.01 -9.96
CA ALA A 151 6.00 32.26 -10.60
C ALA A 151 5.47 33.32 -9.60
N SER A 152 5.11 32.90 -8.38
CA SER A 152 4.66 33.78 -7.31
C SER A 152 5.76 34.17 -6.31
N LEU A 153 6.98 33.61 -6.47
CA LEU A 153 8.14 33.94 -5.65
C LEU A 153 8.92 35.13 -6.26
N PRO A 154 9.76 35.83 -5.48
CA PRO A 154 10.69 36.81 -6.01
C PRO A 154 11.61 36.19 -7.08
N GLU A 155 11.81 36.88 -8.20
CA GLU A 155 12.46 36.33 -9.40
C GLU A 155 13.86 35.75 -9.13
N ASP A 156 14.72 36.51 -8.45
CA ASP A 156 16.08 36.07 -8.10
C ASP A 156 16.07 34.81 -7.21
N PHE A 157 15.14 34.77 -6.25
CA PHE A 157 14.99 33.64 -5.33
C PHE A 157 14.42 32.39 -6.04
N ALA A 158 13.46 32.58 -6.94
CA ALA A 158 12.89 31.51 -7.76
C ALA A 158 13.97 30.90 -8.66
N LEU A 159 14.81 31.72 -9.29
CA LEU A 159 15.92 31.27 -10.14
C LEU A 159 16.95 30.45 -9.33
N GLU A 160 17.26 30.88 -8.11
CA GLU A 160 18.13 30.14 -7.21
C GLU A 160 17.50 28.78 -6.82
N CYS A 161 16.22 28.76 -6.47
CA CYS A 161 15.49 27.53 -6.15
C CYS A 161 15.52 26.54 -7.33
N VAL A 162 15.24 27.00 -8.55
CA VAL A 162 15.26 26.15 -9.75
C VAL A 162 16.67 25.60 -10.01
N THR A 163 17.70 26.43 -9.85
CA THR A 163 19.10 25.98 -10.01
C THR A 163 19.44 24.86 -9.02
N ARG A 164 18.97 24.98 -7.78
CA ARG A 164 19.14 23.93 -6.75
C ARG A 164 18.35 22.67 -7.09
N MET A 165 17.11 22.79 -7.58
CA MET A 165 16.30 21.66 -8.03
C MET A 165 17.00 20.86 -9.16
N LEU A 166 17.61 21.55 -10.12
CA LEU A 166 18.31 20.91 -11.24
C LEU A 166 19.58 20.15 -10.82
N ARG A 167 20.24 20.59 -9.75
CA ARG A 167 21.49 19.99 -9.24
C ARG A 167 21.26 19.10 -8.02
N MET A 168 20.00 18.81 -7.70
CA MET A 168 19.64 18.19 -6.44
C MET A 168 19.98 16.69 -6.46
N GLU A 169 20.75 16.26 -5.46
CA GLU A 169 21.00 14.85 -5.19
C GLU A 169 19.85 14.22 -4.37
N PRO A 170 19.74 12.88 -4.33
CA PRO A 170 18.75 12.21 -3.51
C PRO A 170 18.82 12.67 -2.04
N VAL A 171 17.71 13.21 -1.55
CA VAL A 171 17.60 13.70 -0.16
C VAL A 171 17.34 12.52 0.77
N GLN A 172 18.10 12.45 1.87
CA GLN A 172 17.94 11.41 2.87
C GLN A 172 16.55 11.45 3.51
N ARG A 173 15.97 10.27 3.75
CA ARG A 173 14.60 10.12 4.29
C ARG A 173 14.39 10.88 5.60
N GLU A 174 15.34 10.81 6.53
CA GLU A 174 15.24 11.50 7.82
C GLU A 174 15.11 13.03 7.66
N ILE A 175 15.73 13.61 6.63
CA ILE A 175 15.63 15.04 6.34
C ILE A 175 14.24 15.37 5.79
N LEU A 176 13.72 14.53 4.89
CA LEU A 176 12.36 14.69 4.37
C LEU A 176 11.32 14.63 5.49
N ASP A 177 11.47 13.68 6.42
CA ASP A 177 10.57 13.53 7.57
C ASP A 177 10.60 14.77 8.48
N LYS A 178 11.78 15.36 8.71
CA LYS A 178 11.93 16.62 9.47
C LYS A 178 11.24 17.80 8.79
N ILE A 179 11.46 17.96 7.48
CA ILE A 179 10.80 19.04 6.70
C ILE A 179 9.27 18.85 6.74
N GLU A 180 8.81 17.62 6.56
CA GLU A 180 7.38 17.27 6.65
C GLU A 180 6.79 17.64 8.02
N GLN A 181 7.49 17.32 9.10
CA GLN A 181 7.06 17.66 10.46
C GLN A 181 6.98 19.18 10.69
N THR A 182 7.96 19.94 10.21
CA THR A 182 7.96 21.41 10.30
C THR A 182 6.79 21.99 9.53
N LEU A 183 6.58 21.58 8.27
CA LEU A 183 5.46 22.06 7.45
C LEU A 183 4.11 21.74 8.09
N ARG A 184 3.96 20.56 8.69
CA ARG A 184 2.74 20.18 9.41
C ARG A 184 2.48 21.08 10.62
N THR A 185 3.52 21.38 11.40
CA THR A 185 3.39 22.07 12.70
C THR A 185 3.29 23.59 12.53
N GLU A 186 4.09 24.16 11.64
CA GLU A 186 4.23 25.61 11.50
C GLU A 186 3.35 26.16 10.37
N PHE A 187 3.32 25.51 9.21
CA PHE A 187 2.54 26.03 8.08
C PHE A 187 1.06 25.66 8.19
N MET A 188 0.72 24.37 8.28
CA MET A 188 -0.69 23.94 8.23
C MET A 188 -1.48 24.32 9.48
N SER A 189 -0.85 24.29 10.66
CA SER A 189 -1.49 24.73 11.91
C SER A 189 -1.86 26.21 11.85
N ASN A 190 -0.98 27.05 11.31
CA ASN A 190 -1.24 28.48 11.13
C ASN A 190 -2.29 28.73 10.06
N LEU A 191 -2.23 28.02 8.92
CA LEU A 191 -3.23 28.12 7.86
C LEU A 191 -4.64 27.80 8.38
N ALA A 192 -4.77 26.74 9.19
CA ALA A 192 -6.05 26.36 9.80
C ALA A 192 -6.57 27.40 10.81
N ARG A 193 -5.68 28.09 11.54
CA ARG A 193 -6.06 29.18 12.45
C ARG A 193 -6.55 30.42 11.69
N THR A 194 -5.87 30.80 10.62
CA THR A 194 -6.26 31.96 9.79
C THR A 194 -7.62 31.71 9.13
N SER A 195 -7.83 30.53 8.54
CA SER A 195 -9.11 30.16 7.92
C SER A 195 -10.29 30.17 8.90
N LYS A 196 -10.09 29.75 10.15
CA LYS A 196 -11.12 29.88 11.20
C LYS A 196 -11.41 31.33 11.56
N ARG A 197 -10.40 32.19 11.60
CA ARG A 197 -10.55 33.61 11.93
C ARG A 197 -11.36 34.36 10.87
N ASP A 198 -11.07 34.12 9.59
CA ASP A 198 -11.82 34.70 8.46
C ASP A 198 -13.30 34.29 8.48
N SER A 199 -13.59 33.05 8.88
CA SER A 199 -14.98 32.59 9.01
C SER A 199 -15.75 33.22 10.17
N HIS A 200 -15.06 33.67 11.23
CA HIS A 200 -15.68 34.39 12.34
C HIS A 200 -15.86 35.88 12.05
N GLU A 201 -14.94 36.52 11.32
CA GLU A 201 -15.07 37.92 10.91
C GLU A 201 -16.14 38.13 9.83
N MET A 202 -16.41 37.15 8.96
CA MET A 202 -17.52 37.21 8.00
C MET A 202 -18.92 37.02 8.63
N MET A 203 -19.01 36.55 9.88
CA MET A 203 -20.28 36.36 10.59
C MET A 203 -20.64 37.51 11.54
N ALA A 204 -19.75 38.45 11.77
CA ALA A 204 -19.94 39.62 12.63
C ALA A 204 -20.30 40.88 11.82
#